data_AF-A0A969KIH6-F1
#
_entry.id   AF-A0A969KIH6-F1
#
_cell.length_a   1.000
_cell.length_b   1.000
_cell.length_c   1.000
_cell.angle_alpha   90.00
_cell.angle_beta   90.00
_cell.angle_gamma   90.00
#
_symmetry.space_group_name_H-M   'P 1'
#
loop_
_entity.id
_entity.type
_entity.pdbx_description
1 polymer ?
#
loop_
_entity_poly.entity_id
_entity_poly.type
_entity_poly.pdbx_seq_one_letter_code
_entity_poly.pdbx_strand_id
1 'polypeptide(L)' 'MLNEKALKKKFYQLSKQFHPDFYTLESEEKQAEILELSTINNDAYKTLSDFDKRMEYILKEKGVYAEEGQNKVPQDFLME' A
#
# COMPACT_ATOMS: atom_id res chain seq x y z
N MET A 1 5.19 16.36 4.36
CA MET A 1 5.79 15.01 4.36
C MET A 1 4.84 14.04 5.05
N LEU A 2 4.89 12.75 4.72
CA LEU A 2 4.04 11.73 5.37
C LEU A 2 4.30 11.70 6.89
N ASN A 3 3.24 11.60 7.68
CA ASN A 3 3.37 11.33 9.11
C ASN A 3 3.35 9.81 9.36
N GLU A 4 4.53 9.21 9.48
CA GLU A 4 4.69 7.76 9.68
C GLU A 4 4.05 7.26 10.99
N LYS A 5 4.06 8.08 12.05
CA LYS A 5 3.42 7.73 13.32
C LYS A 5 1.90 7.62 13.14
N ALA A 6 1.29 8.54 12.38
CA ALA A 6 -0.13 8.48 12.07
C ALA A 6 -0.47 7.27 11.18
N LEU A 7 0.35 6.98 10.17
CA LEU A 7 0.18 5.80 9.31
C LEU A 7 0.23 4.51 10.13
N LYS A 8 1.27 4.32 10.95
CA LYS A 8 1.44 3.13 11.80
C LYS A 8 0.30 2.98 12.81
N LYS A 9 -0.17 4.09 13.40
CA LYS A 9 -1.34 4.07 14.29
C LYS A 9 -2.59 3.59 13.57
N LYS A 10 -2.84 4.10 12.35
CA LYS A 10 -4.01 3.72 11.56
C LYS A 10 -3.94 2.26 11.12
N PHE A 11 -2.77 1.79 10.70
CA PHE A 11 -2.53 0.40 10.36
C PHE A 11 -2.91 -0.53 11.52
N TYR A 12 -2.37 -0.32 12.73
CA TYR A 12 -2.71 -1.17 13.87
C TYR A 12 -4.20 -1.14 14.26
N GLN A 13 -4.85 0.03 14.14
CA GLN A 13 -6.29 0.13 14.38
C GLN A 13 -7.07 -0.77 13.43
N LEU A 14 -6.75 -0.74 12.13
CA LEU A 14 -7.41 -1.55 11.12
C LEU A 14 -7.02 -3.03 11.21
N SER A 15 -5.75 -3.37 11.53
CA SER A 15 -5.33 -4.76 11.74
C SER A 15 -6.06 -5.41 12.89
N LYS A 16 -6.33 -4.65 13.96
CA LYS A 16 -7.17 -5.14 15.07
C LYS A 16 -8.63 -5.28 14.66
N GLN A 17 -9.14 -4.35 13.86
CA GLN A 17 -10.53 -4.38 13.40
C GLN A 17 -10.79 -5.56 12.44
N PHE A 18 -9.85 -5.89 11.56
CA PHE A 18 -10.00 -6.92 10.54
C PHE A 18 -9.16 -8.17 10.83
N HIS A 19 -8.86 -8.44 12.11
CA HIS A 19 -8.11 -9.65 12.45
C HIS A 19 -9.01 -10.88 12.26
N PRO A 20 -8.61 -11.89 11.44
CA PRO A 20 -9.44 -13.06 11.15
C PRO A 20 -9.90 -13.82 12.41
N ASP A 21 -9.06 -13.87 13.45
CA ASP A 21 -9.38 -14.52 14.73
C ASP A 21 -10.68 -14.03 15.38
N PHE A 22 -11.06 -12.76 15.17
CA PHE A 22 -12.31 -12.21 15.73
C PHE A 22 -13.58 -12.67 14.99
N TYR A 23 -13.43 -13.27 13.80
CA TYR A 23 -14.54 -13.62 12.90
C TYR A 23 -14.61 -15.12 12.60
N THR A 24 -13.89 -15.96 13.36
CA THR A 24 -13.81 -17.42 13.16
C THR A 24 -15.14 -18.16 13.29
N LEU A 25 -16.14 -17.56 13.95
CA LEU A 25 -17.49 -18.13 14.14
C LEU A 25 -18.54 -17.50 13.21
N GLU A 26 -18.14 -16.56 12.36
CA GLU A 26 -19.01 -15.91 11.39
C GLU A 26 -19.17 -16.73 10.12
N SER A 27 -20.04 -16.30 9.20
CA SER A 27 -20.21 -16.96 7.91
C SER A 27 -18.91 -17.00 7.10
N GLU A 28 -18.79 -18.00 6.22
CA GLU A 28 -17.63 -18.13 5.33
C GLU A 28 -17.43 -16.87 4.46
N GLU A 29 -18.52 -16.28 3.99
CA GLU A 29 -18.53 -15.00 3.25
C GLU A 29 -17.89 -13.88 4.08
N LYS A 30 -18.25 -13.79 5.37
CA LYS A 30 -17.71 -12.76 6.24
C LYS A 30 -16.24 -13.00 6.55
N GLN A 31 -15.84 -14.25 6.74
CA GLN A 31 -14.44 -14.61 6.95
C GLN A 31 -13.58 -14.26 5.72
N ALA A 32 -14.08 -14.51 4.51
CA ALA A 32 -13.41 -14.13 3.27
C ALA A 32 -13.27 -12.61 3.12
N GLU A 33 -14.34 -11.84 3.39
CA GLU A 33 -14.32 -10.38 3.37
C GLU A 33 -13.27 -9.82 4.35
N ILE A 34 -13.23 -10.36 5.58
CA ILE A 34 -12.28 -9.91 6.61
C ILE A 34 -10.84 -10.24 6.22
N LEU A 35 -10.61 -11.41 5.63
CA LEU A 35 -9.29 -11.80 5.12
C LEU A 35 -8.82 -10.86 4.00
N GLU A 36 -9.71 -10.49 3.09
CA GLU A 36 -9.43 -9.54 2.01
C GLU A 36 -9.08 -8.16 2.58
N LEU A 37 -9.90 -7.64 3.51
CA LEU A 37 -9.66 -6.35 4.16
C LEU A 37 -8.34 -6.32 4.95
N SER A 38 -8.00 -7.41 5.65
CA SER A 38 -6.72 -7.56 6.34
C SER A 38 -5.54 -7.52 5.36
N THR A 39 -5.68 -8.22 4.23
CA THR A 39 -4.67 -8.25 3.17
C THR A 39 -4.45 -6.85 2.57
N ILE A 40 -5.53 -6.16 2.20
CA ILE A 40 -5.49 -4.79 1.69
C ILE A 40 -4.81 -3.85 2.69
N ASN A 41 -5.13 -3.94 3.98
CA ASN A 41 -4.52 -3.10 5.00
C ASN A 41 -3.00 -3.34 5.13
N ASN A 42 -2.56 -4.59 5.03
CA ASN A 42 -1.13 -4.94 5.02
C ASN A 42 -0.41 -4.38 3.80
N ASP A 43 -0.98 -4.53 2.61
CA ASP A 43 -0.41 -4.04 1.36
C ASP A 43 -0.37 -2.52 1.31
N ALA A 44 -1.44 -1.86 1.77
CA ALA A 44 -1.49 -0.41 1.91
C ALA A 44 -0.41 0.10 2.85
N TYR A 45 -0.23 -0.52 4.03
CA TYR A 45 0.83 -0.12 4.95
C TYR A 45 2.22 -0.32 4.35
N LYS A 46 2.49 -1.47 3.71
CA LYS A 46 3.76 -1.75 3.05
C LYS A 46 4.07 -0.72 1.96
N THR A 47 3.10 -0.41 1.11
CA THR A 47 3.22 0.56 0.01
C THR A 47 3.43 1.97 0.51
N LEU A 48 2.64 2.40 1.49
CA LEU A 48 2.70 3.76 2.02
C LEU A 48 3.90 3.99 2.95
N SER A 49 4.42 2.96 3.63
CA SER A 49 5.58 3.09 4.51
C SER A 49 6.88 3.32 3.74
N ASP A 50 7.00 2.73 2.56
CA ASP A 50 8.17 2.83 1.67
C ASP A 50 8.06 4.09 0.80
N PHE A 51 9.13 4.88 0.71
CA PHE A 51 9.09 6.14 -0.03
C PHE A 51 8.95 5.92 -1.54
N ASP A 52 9.70 4.98 -2.10
CA ASP A 52 9.74 4.72 -3.54
C ASP A 52 8.42 4.12 -4.01
N LYS A 53 7.89 3.13 -3.27
CA LYS A 53 6.58 2.53 -3.58
C LYS A 53 5.43 3.51 -3.42
N ARG A 54 5.49 4.39 -2.42
CA ARG A 54 4.49 5.44 -2.24
C ARG A 54 4.54 6.44 -3.38
N MET A 55 5.73 6.84 -3.81
CA MET A 55 5.91 7.73 -4.95
C MET A 55 5.36 7.08 -6.23
N GLU A 56 5.75 5.85 -6.52
CA GLU A 56 5.22 5.04 -7.63
C GLU A 56 3.69 4.97 -7.60
N TYR A 57 3.11 4.63 -6.44
CA TYR A 57 1.66 4.55 -6.26
C TYR A 57 0.97 5.88 -6.55
N ILE A 58 1.49 7.01 -6.03
CA ILE A 58 0.94 8.34 -6.30
C ILE A 58 1.05 8.69 -7.79
N LEU A 59 2.15 8.36 -8.45
CA LEU A 59 2.33 8.62 -9.89
C LEU A 59 1.34 7.80 -10.72
N LYS A 60 1.09 6.53 -10.36
CA LYS A 60 0.09 5.67 -11.00
C LYS A 60 -1.32 6.24 -10.82
N GLU A 61 -1.68 6.64 -9.61
CA GLU A 61 -2.97 7.28 -9.30
C GLU A 61 -3.18 8.59 -10.08
N LYS A 62 -2.11 9.31 -10.39
CA LYS A 62 -2.15 10.55 -11.19
C LYS A 62 -2.11 10.30 -12.71
N GLY A 63 -1.98 9.04 -13.15
CA GLY A 63 -1.86 8.69 -14.56
C GLY A 63 -0.59 9.20 -15.24
N VAL A 64 0.43 9.56 -14.46
CA VAL A 64 1.71 10.11 -14.95
C VAL A 64 2.87 9.12 -14.81
N TYR A 65 2.60 7.93 -14.30
CA TYR A 65 3.58 6.86 -14.23
C TYR A 65 3.82 6.30 -15.63
N ALA A 66 5.00 6.57 -16.18
CA ALA A 66 5.46 5.94 -17.41
C ALA A 66 5.84 4.47 -17.12
N GLU A 67 5.49 3.56 -18.02
CA GLU A 67 5.94 2.16 -17.92
C GLU A 67 7.48 2.09 -17.92
N GLU A 68 8.02 1.07 -17.27
CA GLU A 68 9.47 0.82 -17.23
C GLU A 68 10.04 0.83 -18.67
N GLY A 69 11.07 1.65 -18.89
CA GLY A 69 11.75 1.78 -20.19
C GLY A 69 11.21 2.89 -21.11
N GLN A 70 10.10 3.57 -20.78
CA GLN A 70 9.60 4.70 -21.58
C GLN A 70 10.17 6.06 -21.16
N ASN A 71 10.86 6.13 -20.02
CA ASN A 71 11.49 7.36 -19.56
C ASN A 71 12.69 7.72 -20.44
N LYS A 72 12.58 8.84 -21.17
CA LYS A 72 13.72 9.44 -21.87
C LYS A 72 14.63 10.13 -20.85
N VAL A 73 15.66 9.41 -20.41
CA VAL A 73 16.67 9.94 -19.50
C VAL A 73 17.66 10.81 -20.30
N PRO A 74 17.95 12.05 -19.89
CA PRO A 74 18.97 12.88 -20.53
C PRO A 74 20.34 12.20 -20.52
N GLN A 75 21.10 12.32 -21.61
CA GLN A 75 22.42 11.69 -21.74
C GLN A 75 23.38 12.10 -20.61
N ASP A 76 23.30 13.36 -20.15
CA ASP A 76 24.13 13.90 -19.07
C ASP A 76 23.90 13.19 -17.73
N PHE A 77 22.71 12.64 -17.49
CA PHE A 77 22.40 11.85 -16.28
C PHE A 77 23.00 10.43 -16.33
N LEU A 78 23.31 9.92 -17.52
CA LEU A 78 23.89 8.57 -17.72
C LEU A 78 25.42 8.56 -17.67
N MET A 79 26.06 9.73 -17.71
CA MET A 79 27.51 9.88 -17.76
C MET A 79 28.16 10.14 -16.38
N GLU A 80 27.38 10.17 -15.30
CA GLU A 80 27.86 10.22 -13.90
C GLU A 80 28.20 8.83 -13.33
#